data_AF-A0A8D4UW05-F1
#
_entry.id   AF-A0A8D4UW05-F1
#
_cell.length_a   1.000
_cell.length_b   1.000
_cell.length_c   1.000
_cell.angle_alpha   90.00
_cell.angle_beta   90.00
_cell.angle_gamma   90.00
#
_symmetry.space_group_name_H-M   'P 1'
#
loop_
_entity.id
_entity.type
_entity.pdbx_description
1 polymer ?
#
loop_
_entity_poly.entity_id
_entity_poly.type
_entity_poly.pdbx_seq_one_letter_code
_entity_poly.pdbx_strand_id
1 'polypeptide(L)'
;MAPVFAADVKNLSVTVSSGTQANAYGGYTIEEGASALQNALTLSGPAKVLKASAGGWSRWGNAEWNTLTIRLDEDGLLGPSDIVSGGVAESEGGGAAVHNTVYIESGTVEGTVEGGVAVGINGVGDGTGDVLSNQVTMSGGTVYSVFGGETGEGNANDNVVTIKGSAAVTGKSNAVYGGYTIDGNASGNIVNIEDDADIHGEIMGGYTRAGSLISGNKVNVTGGNVNENTVYGAYTETSLGFASAGSADVTNNEVAISGGSGVAEVYGGRSYSGLAQGNKVTISAASVSGNVYGAYTAYGDVLDNQAVIKGTGQAGSSDTNSVYAGFTNIGAAAGNILYIQDSAEIAGSAFAGYQGGFISSETVERNQVFMSGGSVGGDLTGGGSNNGGETLNNYVEITGGTVSGNVYSGFTDSADALENTLTVAGGRVEGSLFGGYSNTGTANENKLTFSAGTAGSDAYGGYAREGADGNEAVLSGTSVLEGNAAGGSSARGEASGNSLTIKENSEVKGDAAGGDVYMGTISKNIITI
;
A
#
# COMPACT_ATOMS: atom_id res chain seq x y z
N MET A 1 3.75 23.81 -51.82
CA MET A 1 4.38 24.59 -50.73
C MET A 1 4.60 23.59 -49.62
N ALA A 2 5.84 23.23 -49.30
CA ALA A 2 6.11 22.36 -48.16
C ALA A 2 5.68 23.10 -46.88
N PRO A 3 5.03 22.47 -45.90
CA PRO A 3 4.72 23.14 -44.65
C PRO A 3 6.05 23.59 -44.02
N VAL A 4 6.17 24.89 -43.76
CA VAL A 4 7.26 25.43 -42.95
C VAL A 4 6.85 25.15 -41.51
N PHE A 5 7.42 24.10 -40.91
CA PHE A 5 7.26 23.86 -39.49
C PHE A 5 7.93 25.00 -38.71
N ALA A 6 7.27 25.47 -37.66
CA ALA A 6 7.84 26.45 -36.73
C ALA A 6 9.15 25.91 -36.13
N ALA A 7 10.07 26.81 -35.76
CA ALA A 7 11.38 26.40 -35.27
C ALA A 7 11.35 26.16 -33.75
N ASP A 8 11.80 24.98 -33.31
CA ASP A 8 11.92 24.68 -31.88
C ASP A 8 12.84 25.66 -31.15
N VAL A 9 12.48 25.98 -29.90
CA VAL A 9 13.33 26.74 -28.97
C VAL A 9 14.14 25.74 -28.16
N LYS A 10 15.46 25.71 -28.37
CA LYS A 10 16.31 24.68 -27.79
C LYS A 10 17.71 25.11 -27.40
N ASN A 11 18.29 24.39 -26.44
CA ASN A 11 19.66 24.57 -25.94
C ASN A 11 19.93 25.97 -25.36
N LEU A 12 18.92 26.62 -24.79
CA LEU A 12 19.09 27.89 -24.09
C LEU A 12 19.43 27.65 -22.61
N SER A 13 20.20 28.56 -22.01
CA SER A 13 20.52 28.54 -20.59
C SER A 13 20.38 29.95 -20.02
N VAL A 14 19.47 30.14 -19.07
CA VAL A 14 19.12 31.43 -18.48
C VAL A 14 19.40 31.39 -16.98
N THR A 15 19.94 32.48 -16.43
CA THR A 15 20.19 32.63 -14.99
C THR A 15 19.58 33.92 -14.47
N VAL A 16 18.84 33.82 -13.38
CA VAL A 16 18.28 34.96 -12.64
C VAL A 16 18.85 34.93 -11.23
N SER A 17 19.72 35.90 -10.92
CA SER A 17 20.44 35.94 -9.65
C SER A 17 19.96 37.01 -8.66
N SER A 18 19.01 37.88 -9.06
CA SER A 18 18.48 38.96 -8.23
C SER A 18 17.28 39.63 -8.88
N GLY A 19 16.53 40.40 -8.08
CA GLY A 19 15.42 41.23 -8.55
C GLY A 19 14.12 40.44 -8.69
N THR A 20 13.05 41.16 -9.03
CA THR A 20 11.69 40.60 -9.11
C THR A 20 11.25 40.48 -10.56
N GLN A 21 10.83 39.29 -10.97
CA GLN A 21 10.25 39.01 -12.26
C GLN A 21 8.82 38.52 -12.12
N ALA A 22 8.00 38.80 -13.14
CA ALA A 22 6.70 38.16 -13.25
C ALA A 22 6.91 36.68 -13.60
N ASN A 23 7.57 36.40 -14.72
CA ASN A 23 7.89 35.05 -15.16
C ASN A 23 9.38 34.92 -15.48
N ALA A 24 9.92 33.71 -15.37
CA ALA A 24 11.27 33.36 -15.81
C ALA A 24 11.24 32.03 -16.57
N TYR A 25 11.90 31.97 -17.73
CA TYR A 25 11.94 30.77 -18.56
C TYR A 25 13.37 30.49 -19.05
N GLY A 26 13.77 29.22 -19.12
CA GLY A 26 14.98 28.81 -19.83
C GLY A 26 14.77 28.86 -21.35
N GLY A 27 13.60 28.41 -21.82
CA GLY A 27 13.10 28.56 -23.19
C GLY A 27 11.58 28.72 -23.22
N TYR A 28 11.06 29.50 -24.17
CA TYR A 28 9.63 29.81 -24.28
C TYR A 28 9.23 29.89 -25.75
N THR A 29 8.20 29.14 -26.15
CA THR A 29 7.61 29.20 -27.50
C THR A 29 6.09 29.19 -27.50
N ILE A 30 5.51 29.99 -28.39
CA ILE A 30 4.06 30.05 -28.67
C ILE A 30 3.74 29.75 -30.12
N GLU A 31 4.74 29.39 -30.93
CA GLU A 31 4.54 29.09 -32.34
C GLU A 31 3.91 27.70 -32.50
N GLU A 32 2.93 27.60 -33.39
CA GLU A 32 2.20 26.36 -33.66
C GLU A 32 3.16 25.23 -34.08
N GLY A 33 3.17 24.14 -33.31
CA GLY A 33 4.03 22.98 -33.53
C GLY A 33 5.49 23.12 -33.07
N ALA A 34 5.91 24.27 -32.55
CA ALA A 34 7.27 24.44 -32.00
C ALA A 34 7.37 23.85 -30.58
N SER A 35 8.45 23.14 -30.30
CA SER A 35 8.72 22.57 -28.98
C SER A 35 9.77 23.37 -28.20
N ALA A 36 9.76 23.23 -26.87
CA ALA A 36 10.81 23.71 -25.99
C ALA A 36 11.69 22.52 -25.58
N LEU A 37 12.91 22.45 -26.11
CA LEU A 37 13.76 21.25 -25.98
C LEU A 37 15.10 21.59 -25.33
N GLN A 38 15.51 20.86 -24.28
CA GLN A 38 16.86 20.96 -23.72
C GLN A 38 17.24 22.37 -23.23
N ASN A 39 16.28 23.14 -22.71
CA ASN A 39 16.54 24.46 -22.15
C ASN A 39 16.76 24.38 -20.63
N ALA A 40 17.48 25.35 -20.08
CA ALA A 40 17.80 25.41 -18.66
C ALA A 40 17.50 26.78 -18.05
N LEU A 41 16.87 26.78 -16.88
CA LEU A 41 16.68 27.95 -16.03
C LEU A 41 17.37 27.73 -14.68
N THR A 42 18.19 28.69 -14.24
CA THR A 42 18.75 28.72 -12.88
C THR A 42 18.28 29.97 -12.15
N LEU A 43 17.63 29.79 -11.00
CA LEU A 43 17.21 30.84 -10.09
C LEU A 43 18.10 30.79 -8.84
N SER A 44 18.74 31.91 -8.48
CA SER A 44 19.71 31.93 -7.37
C SER A 44 19.72 33.25 -6.60
N GLY A 45 20.27 33.22 -5.38
CA GLY A 45 20.39 34.42 -4.54
C GLY A 45 19.02 35.03 -4.19
N PRO A 46 18.88 36.36 -4.13
CA PRO A 46 17.66 37.03 -3.70
C PRO A 46 16.63 37.19 -4.84
N ALA A 47 16.69 36.33 -5.87
CA ALA A 47 15.77 36.39 -7.00
C ALA A 47 14.33 36.10 -6.55
N LYS A 48 13.37 36.84 -7.12
CA LYS A 48 11.94 36.63 -6.89
C LYS A 48 11.23 36.41 -8.21
N VAL A 49 10.42 35.35 -8.30
CA VAL A 49 9.51 35.12 -9.43
C VAL A 49 8.11 34.94 -8.89
N LEU A 50 7.20 35.82 -9.30
CA LEU A 50 5.88 35.95 -8.68
C LEU A 50 4.76 35.22 -9.45
N LYS A 51 5.09 34.65 -10.62
CA LYS A 51 4.21 33.84 -11.46
C LYS A 51 4.99 32.59 -11.91
N ALA A 52 5.19 32.40 -13.21
CA ALA A 52 5.75 31.17 -13.77
C ALA A 52 7.27 31.09 -13.75
N SER A 53 7.80 29.93 -13.37
CA SER A 53 9.19 29.55 -13.53
C SER A 53 9.28 28.22 -14.27
N ALA A 54 9.85 28.19 -15.48
CA ALA A 54 10.01 26.95 -16.22
C ALA A 54 11.39 26.77 -16.86
N GLY A 55 11.94 25.56 -16.81
CA GLY A 55 13.11 25.20 -17.63
C GLY A 55 12.81 25.39 -19.12
N GLY A 56 11.63 24.93 -19.57
CA GLY A 56 11.11 25.18 -20.91
C GLY A 56 9.58 25.25 -20.92
N TRP A 57 9.03 26.06 -21.82
CA TRP A 57 7.59 26.24 -21.97
C TRP A 57 7.22 26.21 -23.44
N SER A 58 6.28 25.33 -23.81
CA SER A 58 5.67 25.31 -25.14
C SER A 58 4.15 25.36 -25.05
N ARG A 59 3.55 26.21 -25.88
CA ARG A 59 2.09 26.33 -25.96
C ARG A 59 1.43 25.32 -26.91
N TRP A 60 2.15 24.91 -27.96
CA TRP A 60 1.58 24.08 -29.05
C TRP A 60 2.39 22.83 -29.36
N GLY A 61 3.56 22.67 -28.75
CA GLY A 61 4.44 21.52 -28.93
C GLY A 61 4.86 20.96 -27.57
N ASN A 62 5.87 20.11 -27.59
CA ASN A 62 6.31 19.43 -26.38
C ASN A 62 7.25 20.32 -25.55
N ALA A 63 7.34 20.03 -24.26
CA ALA A 63 8.41 20.50 -23.39
C ALA A 63 9.24 19.29 -22.98
N GLU A 64 10.42 19.13 -23.58
CA GLU A 64 11.25 17.94 -23.36
C GLU A 64 12.67 18.27 -22.89
N TRP A 65 13.18 17.46 -21.97
CA TRP A 65 14.58 17.52 -21.51
C TRP A 65 14.99 18.87 -20.93
N ASN A 66 14.03 19.67 -20.45
CA ASN A 66 14.33 20.97 -19.87
C ASN A 66 14.68 20.84 -18.39
N THR A 67 15.46 21.79 -17.87
CA THR A 67 15.94 21.78 -16.49
C THR A 67 15.63 23.08 -15.78
N LEU A 68 15.08 22.98 -14.57
CA LEU A 68 14.98 24.09 -13.61
C LEU A 68 15.90 23.81 -12.41
N THR A 69 16.66 24.81 -11.97
CA THR A 69 17.49 24.72 -10.78
C THR A 69 17.25 25.91 -9.86
N ILE A 70 16.98 25.64 -8.58
CA ILE A 70 16.62 26.62 -7.56
C ILE A 70 17.67 26.59 -6.44
N ARG A 71 18.33 27.74 -6.24
CA ARG A 71 19.39 27.99 -5.24
C ARG A 71 19.18 29.36 -4.59
N LEU A 72 18.00 29.59 -4.04
CA LEU A 72 17.64 30.89 -3.46
C LEU A 72 18.18 31.02 -2.04
N ASP A 73 18.50 32.24 -1.64
CA ASP A 73 18.82 32.58 -0.26
C ASP A 73 17.56 32.97 0.53
N GLU A 74 17.72 33.47 1.75
CA GLU A 74 16.62 33.86 2.64
C GLU A 74 15.73 34.99 2.09
N ASP A 75 16.26 35.80 1.17
CA ASP A 75 15.53 36.90 0.54
C ASP A 75 14.86 36.48 -0.77
N GLY A 76 15.19 35.32 -1.32
CA GLY A 76 14.63 34.78 -2.56
C GLY A 76 13.30 34.04 -2.35
N LEU A 77 12.40 34.12 -3.33
CA LEU A 77 11.05 33.57 -3.23
C LEU A 77 10.44 33.24 -4.59
N LEU A 78 9.80 32.07 -4.71
CA LEU A 78 8.90 31.75 -5.83
C LEU A 78 7.45 31.59 -5.30
N GLY A 79 6.50 32.35 -5.85
CA GLY A 79 5.08 32.29 -5.46
C GLY A 79 4.47 33.65 -5.07
N PRO A 80 3.15 33.70 -4.70
CA PRO A 80 2.31 32.58 -4.24
C PRO A 80 1.55 31.74 -5.29
N SER A 81 1.60 32.03 -6.61
CA SER A 81 1.23 31.11 -7.73
C SER A 81 1.80 31.66 -9.05
N ASP A 82 2.11 30.96 -10.16
CA ASP A 82 1.68 29.69 -10.77
C ASP A 82 2.90 28.95 -11.37
N ILE A 83 2.83 27.62 -11.49
CA ILE A 83 3.75 26.70 -12.20
C ILE A 83 5.25 26.94 -11.99
N VAL A 84 5.85 26.07 -11.19
CA VAL A 84 7.31 26.00 -11.00
C VAL A 84 7.78 24.64 -11.51
N SER A 85 8.16 24.59 -12.80
CA SER A 85 8.35 23.30 -13.46
C SER A 85 9.65 23.14 -14.24
N GLY A 86 10.10 21.90 -14.41
CA GLY A 86 11.14 21.57 -15.37
C GLY A 86 10.68 21.88 -16.79
N GLY A 87 9.44 21.50 -17.14
CA GLY A 87 8.87 21.71 -18.47
C GLY A 87 7.35 21.80 -18.48
N VAL A 88 6.83 22.75 -19.26
CA VAL A 88 5.40 23.06 -19.36
C VAL A 88 4.92 22.89 -20.80
N ALA A 89 3.90 22.06 -21.01
CA ALA A 89 3.23 21.90 -22.29
C ALA A 89 1.75 22.30 -22.19
N GLU A 90 1.30 23.27 -22.99
CA GLU A 90 -0.13 23.64 -23.01
C GLU A 90 -0.93 22.79 -24.02
N SER A 91 -2.21 22.56 -23.70
CA SER A 91 -3.10 21.66 -24.45
C SER A 91 -3.56 22.21 -25.79
N GLU A 92 -3.36 23.50 -26.07
CA GLU A 92 -3.77 24.12 -27.34
C GLU A 92 -3.16 23.38 -28.55
N GLY A 93 -2.00 22.73 -28.39
CA GLY A 93 -1.43 21.81 -29.39
C GLY A 93 -1.32 20.34 -29.00
N GLY A 94 -1.86 19.91 -27.84
CA GLY A 94 -1.75 18.53 -27.35
C GLY A 94 -0.32 18.09 -27.01
N GLY A 95 0.54 19.03 -26.62
CA GLY A 95 1.95 18.77 -26.33
C GLY A 95 2.16 17.97 -25.03
N ALA A 96 3.22 17.18 -24.98
CA ALA A 96 3.62 16.39 -23.82
C ALA A 96 4.77 17.06 -23.04
N ALA A 97 4.83 16.84 -21.73
CA ALA A 97 5.95 17.26 -20.87
C ALA A 97 6.78 16.03 -20.47
N VAL A 98 7.95 15.86 -21.09
CA VAL A 98 8.69 14.58 -21.03
C VAL A 98 10.16 14.79 -20.62
N HIS A 99 10.67 13.96 -19.72
CA HIS A 99 12.09 13.96 -19.33
C HIS A 99 12.62 15.29 -18.77
N ASN A 100 11.75 16.15 -18.24
CA ASN A 100 12.18 17.38 -17.62
C ASN A 100 12.69 17.13 -16.19
N THR A 101 13.52 18.05 -15.69
CA THR A 101 14.18 17.89 -14.39
C THR A 101 14.11 19.16 -13.57
N VAL A 102 13.83 19.04 -12.27
CA VAL A 102 13.91 20.12 -11.30
C VAL A 102 14.89 19.76 -10.18
N TYR A 103 15.82 20.67 -9.89
CA TYR A 103 16.69 20.62 -8.73
C TYR A 103 16.37 21.76 -7.77
N ILE A 104 16.10 21.43 -6.51
CA ILE A 104 15.93 22.39 -5.43
C ILE A 104 17.00 22.13 -4.39
N GLU A 105 17.94 23.05 -4.26
CA GLU A 105 19.05 22.94 -3.31
C GLU A 105 18.83 23.82 -2.07
N SER A 106 18.15 24.96 -2.24
CA SER A 106 17.79 25.89 -1.17
C SER A 106 16.70 26.86 -1.63
N GLY A 107 16.06 27.55 -0.68
CA GLY A 107 15.07 28.59 -0.95
C GLY A 107 13.66 28.26 -0.49
N THR A 108 12.75 29.18 -0.78
CA THR A 108 11.31 29.01 -0.49
C THR A 108 10.50 29.06 -1.77
N VAL A 109 9.64 28.06 -1.96
CA VAL A 109 8.60 28.00 -2.99
C VAL A 109 7.23 27.88 -2.31
N GLU A 110 6.40 28.90 -2.44
CA GLU A 110 5.08 28.96 -1.81
C GLU A 110 4.00 28.15 -2.55
N GLY A 111 4.34 27.50 -3.66
CA GLY A 111 3.43 26.69 -4.48
C GLY A 111 3.95 25.28 -4.77
N THR A 112 3.31 24.62 -5.72
CA THR A 112 3.71 23.30 -6.21
C THR A 112 4.95 23.42 -7.10
N VAL A 113 5.84 22.44 -6.99
CA VAL A 113 6.94 22.22 -7.92
C VAL A 113 6.68 20.94 -8.70
N GLU A 114 6.68 21.03 -10.03
CA GLU A 114 6.39 19.91 -10.92
C GLU A 114 7.62 19.52 -11.76
N GLY A 115 7.95 18.23 -11.85
CA GLY A 115 8.97 17.76 -12.80
C GLY A 115 8.60 18.16 -14.22
N GLY A 116 7.36 17.89 -14.61
CA GLY A 116 6.71 18.41 -15.81
C GLY A 116 5.21 18.61 -15.59
N VAL A 117 4.58 19.47 -16.39
CA VAL A 117 3.13 19.71 -16.29
C VAL A 117 2.50 19.92 -17.67
N ALA A 118 1.32 19.32 -17.84
CA ALA A 118 0.44 19.59 -18.98
C ALA A 118 -0.72 20.49 -18.54
N VAL A 119 -0.91 21.61 -19.23
CA VAL A 119 -1.86 22.66 -18.82
C VAL A 119 -2.91 22.86 -19.90
N GLY A 120 -4.19 22.78 -19.54
CA GLY A 120 -5.28 23.07 -20.44
C GLY A 120 -5.64 24.55 -20.54
N ILE A 121 -6.65 24.86 -21.35
CA ILE A 121 -7.12 26.25 -21.56
C ILE A 121 -7.64 26.86 -20.25
N ASN A 122 -8.23 26.03 -19.38
CA ASN A 122 -8.79 26.45 -18.09
C ASN A 122 -7.88 26.14 -16.89
N GLY A 123 -6.67 25.63 -17.12
CA GLY A 123 -5.65 25.33 -16.11
C GLY A 123 -5.16 23.89 -16.16
N VAL A 124 -4.45 23.43 -15.13
CA VAL A 124 -3.88 22.07 -15.14
C VAL A 124 -4.97 20.98 -15.25
N GLY A 125 -6.16 21.24 -14.69
CA GLY A 125 -7.25 20.26 -14.63
C GLY A 125 -7.85 19.83 -15.97
N ASP A 126 -7.63 20.57 -17.07
CA ASP A 126 -8.02 20.19 -18.44
C ASP A 126 -6.81 19.98 -19.36
N GLY A 127 -5.62 19.78 -18.78
CA GLY A 127 -4.41 19.42 -19.52
C GLY A 127 -4.53 18.01 -20.11
N THR A 128 -4.38 17.87 -21.43
CA THR A 128 -4.54 16.59 -22.14
C THR A 128 -3.22 15.91 -22.50
N GLY A 129 -2.11 16.63 -22.33
CA GLY A 129 -0.77 16.13 -22.62
C GLY A 129 -0.32 15.07 -21.63
N ASP A 130 0.39 14.06 -22.13
CA ASP A 130 1.09 13.09 -21.28
C ASP A 130 2.29 13.76 -20.59
N VAL A 131 2.49 13.39 -19.33
CA VAL A 131 3.57 13.89 -18.48
C VAL A 131 4.40 12.72 -17.99
N LEU A 132 5.52 12.50 -18.68
CA LEU A 132 6.23 11.22 -18.66
C LEU A 132 7.69 11.38 -18.23
N SER A 133 8.14 10.50 -17.35
CA SER A 133 9.57 10.34 -17.04
C SER A 133 10.28 11.62 -16.58
N ASN A 134 9.56 12.52 -15.91
CA ASN A 134 10.13 13.74 -15.34
C ASN A 134 10.72 13.48 -13.95
N GLN A 135 11.61 14.35 -13.49
CA GLN A 135 12.31 14.19 -12.22
C GLN A 135 12.28 15.46 -11.38
N VAL A 136 12.02 15.34 -10.08
CA VAL A 136 12.27 16.38 -9.08
C VAL A 136 13.24 15.83 -8.03
N THR A 137 14.29 16.57 -7.72
CA THR A 137 15.20 16.28 -6.61
C THR A 137 15.31 17.50 -5.71
N MET A 138 14.93 17.35 -4.45
CA MET A 138 15.04 18.37 -3.41
C MET A 138 16.03 17.92 -2.34
N SER A 139 17.12 18.67 -2.16
CA SER A 139 18.14 18.41 -1.12
C SER A 139 18.13 19.42 0.02
N GLY A 140 17.35 20.49 -0.12
CA GLY A 140 17.15 21.55 0.86
C GLY A 140 16.04 22.49 0.41
N GLY A 141 15.77 23.53 1.19
CA GLY A 141 14.69 24.48 0.94
C GLY A 141 13.32 24.00 1.41
N THR A 142 12.34 24.87 1.26
CA THR A 142 10.96 24.68 1.69
C THR A 142 10.02 24.86 0.52
N VAL A 143 9.20 23.85 0.24
CA VAL A 143 8.20 23.85 -0.83
C VAL A 143 6.82 23.56 -0.26
N TYR A 144 5.77 24.06 -0.89
CA TYR A 144 4.41 23.70 -0.50
C TYR A 144 4.07 22.26 -0.91
N SER A 145 4.16 21.93 -2.20
CA SER A 145 3.91 20.57 -2.74
C SER A 145 4.94 20.19 -3.81
N VAL A 146 5.22 18.90 -3.97
CA VAL A 146 6.19 18.40 -4.96
C VAL A 146 5.61 17.25 -5.77
N PHE A 147 5.44 17.45 -7.07
CA PHE A 147 4.90 16.46 -8.00
C PHE A 147 5.96 16.06 -9.03
N GLY A 148 6.13 14.76 -9.30
CA GLY A 148 6.99 14.31 -10.40
C GLY A 148 6.38 14.71 -11.75
N GLY A 149 5.06 14.59 -11.89
CA GLY A 149 4.31 15.06 -13.05
C GLY A 149 2.84 15.34 -12.74
N GLU A 150 2.26 16.34 -13.40
CA GLU A 150 0.85 16.75 -13.21
C GLU A 150 0.12 16.99 -14.52
N THR A 151 -1.08 16.43 -14.67
CA THR A 151 -1.95 16.63 -15.85
C THR A 151 -3.42 16.43 -15.48
N GLY A 152 -4.35 16.86 -16.34
CA GLY A 152 -5.78 16.65 -16.15
C GLY A 152 -6.20 15.29 -16.71
N GLU A 153 -6.24 15.20 -18.03
CA GLU A 153 -6.72 14.03 -18.78
C GLU A 153 -5.58 13.12 -19.29
N GLY A 154 -4.36 13.67 -19.40
CA GLY A 154 -3.19 12.90 -19.85
C GLY A 154 -2.69 11.90 -18.81
N ASN A 155 -1.74 11.06 -19.20
CA ASN A 155 -1.11 10.13 -18.26
C ASN A 155 0.07 10.79 -17.53
N ALA A 156 0.20 10.53 -16.22
CA ALA A 156 1.32 10.96 -15.39
C ALA A 156 2.18 9.75 -15.00
N ASN A 157 2.99 9.26 -15.93
CA ASN A 157 3.73 8.00 -15.77
C ASN A 157 5.24 8.17 -15.62
N ASP A 158 5.86 7.20 -14.94
CA ASP A 158 7.31 7.02 -14.83
C ASP A 158 8.07 8.22 -14.24
N ASN A 159 7.37 9.12 -13.56
CA ASN A 159 7.99 10.30 -12.95
C ASN A 159 8.64 9.95 -11.61
N VAL A 160 9.69 10.70 -11.24
CA VAL A 160 10.50 10.43 -10.06
C VAL A 160 10.59 11.67 -9.16
N VAL A 161 10.26 11.51 -7.89
CA VAL A 161 10.50 12.51 -6.84
C VAL A 161 11.50 11.96 -5.83
N THR A 162 12.54 12.71 -5.53
CA THR A 162 13.47 12.41 -4.43
C THR A 162 13.56 13.62 -3.51
N ILE A 163 13.27 13.42 -2.22
CA ILE A 163 13.38 14.44 -1.18
C ILE A 163 14.34 13.93 -0.13
N LYS A 164 15.39 14.71 0.14
CA LYS A 164 16.52 14.32 0.98
C LYS A 164 17.17 15.52 1.65
N GLY A 165 18.24 15.28 2.39
CA GLY A 165 18.93 16.32 3.17
C GLY A 165 17.98 17.01 4.13
N SER A 166 18.07 18.34 4.21
CA SER A 166 17.24 19.16 5.12
C SER A 166 16.02 19.77 4.43
N ALA A 167 15.51 19.10 3.39
CA ALA A 167 14.41 19.59 2.59
C ALA A 167 13.06 19.47 3.33
N ALA A 168 12.17 20.45 3.14
CA ALA A 168 10.86 20.47 3.80
C ALA A 168 9.70 20.63 2.80
N VAL A 169 8.67 19.79 2.95
CA VAL A 169 7.37 19.93 2.26
C VAL A 169 6.30 20.28 3.30
N THR A 170 5.61 21.39 3.07
CA THR A 170 4.73 22.02 4.08
C THR A 170 3.24 21.88 3.78
N GLY A 171 2.88 21.45 2.57
CA GLY A 171 1.52 21.11 2.19
C GLY A 171 0.98 19.99 3.07
N LYS A 172 -0.24 20.18 3.58
CA LYS A 172 -0.89 19.22 4.49
C LYS A 172 -1.76 18.21 3.75
N SER A 173 -2.41 18.68 2.69
CA SER A 173 -3.11 17.86 1.73
C SER A 173 -2.30 17.91 0.45
N ASN A 174 -2.14 16.79 -0.23
CA ASN A 174 -1.50 16.73 -1.53
C ASN A 174 -0.02 17.19 -1.49
N ALA A 175 0.76 16.67 -0.54
CA ALA A 175 2.13 17.12 -0.31
C ALA A 175 3.11 16.59 -1.37
N VAL A 176 3.14 15.27 -1.60
CA VAL A 176 4.10 14.63 -2.50
C VAL A 176 3.42 13.61 -3.40
N TYR A 177 3.62 13.75 -4.71
CA TYR A 177 3.16 12.77 -5.71
C TYR A 177 4.30 12.39 -6.64
N GLY A 178 4.44 11.10 -6.93
CA GLY A 178 5.20 10.67 -8.10
C GLY A 178 4.50 11.13 -9.37
N GLY A 179 3.23 10.77 -9.54
CA GLY A 179 2.38 11.27 -10.63
C GLY A 179 0.97 11.63 -10.16
N TYR A 180 0.46 12.76 -10.63
CA TYR A 180 -0.90 13.23 -10.39
C TYR A 180 -1.63 13.38 -11.72
N THR A 181 -2.80 12.74 -11.83
CA THR A 181 -3.73 12.97 -12.94
C THR A 181 -5.17 12.94 -12.46
N ILE A 182 -6.07 13.53 -13.23
CA ILE A 182 -7.50 13.53 -12.92
C ILE A 182 -8.18 12.35 -13.61
N ASP A 183 -8.05 12.23 -14.93
CA ASP A 183 -8.75 11.22 -15.75
C ASP A 183 -7.79 10.25 -16.47
N GLY A 184 -6.48 10.50 -16.42
CA GLY A 184 -5.48 9.59 -17.01
C GLY A 184 -4.97 8.53 -16.04
N ASN A 185 -3.97 7.77 -16.46
CA ASN A 185 -3.29 6.79 -15.62
C ASN A 185 -2.05 7.40 -14.93
N ALA A 186 -1.76 6.95 -13.70
CA ALA A 186 -0.58 7.36 -12.94
C ALA A 186 0.26 6.13 -12.55
N SER A 187 1.11 5.66 -13.46
CA SER A 187 1.80 4.37 -13.34
C SER A 187 3.33 4.51 -13.42
N GLY A 188 4.04 3.59 -12.77
CA GLY A 188 5.51 3.51 -12.83
C GLY A 188 6.25 4.63 -12.08
N ASN A 189 5.54 5.48 -11.36
CA ASN A 189 6.17 6.61 -10.67
C ASN A 189 6.92 6.17 -9.42
N ILE A 190 7.94 6.93 -9.03
CA ILE A 190 8.81 6.63 -7.88
C ILE A 190 8.88 7.84 -6.96
N VAL A 191 8.67 7.65 -5.67
CA VAL A 191 8.95 8.64 -4.63
C VAL A 191 9.97 8.09 -3.64
N ASN A 192 11.03 8.86 -3.37
CA ASN A 192 12.06 8.51 -2.40
C ASN A 192 12.15 9.59 -1.32
N ILE A 193 12.01 9.19 -0.05
CA ILE A 193 12.20 10.04 1.13
C ILE A 193 13.42 9.53 1.89
N GLU A 194 14.44 10.38 1.98
CA GLU A 194 15.78 10.03 2.46
C GLU A 194 16.25 11.03 3.53
N ASP A 195 17.34 10.69 4.22
CA ASP A 195 18.04 11.55 5.19
C ASP A 195 17.12 12.18 6.26
N ASP A 196 17.14 13.51 6.41
CA ASP A 196 16.41 14.29 7.42
C ASP A 196 15.25 15.09 6.81
N ALA A 197 14.72 14.64 5.66
CA ALA A 197 13.60 15.30 4.97
C ALA A 197 12.36 15.41 5.88
N ASP A 198 11.63 16.52 5.80
CA ASP A 198 10.48 16.81 6.68
C ASP A 198 9.20 17.04 5.87
N ILE A 199 8.24 16.11 5.96
CA ILE A 199 7.04 16.07 5.12
C ILE A 199 5.80 16.19 5.99
N HIS A 200 5.01 17.26 5.80
CA HIS A 200 3.83 17.57 6.63
C HIS A 200 2.49 17.09 6.07
N GLY A 201 2.49 16.31 5.00
CA GLY A 201 1.28 15.77 4.39
C GLY A 201 1.52 14.42 3.73
N GLU A 202 0.50 13.93 3.02
CA GLU A 202 0.50 12.59 2.43
C GLU A 202 1.53 12.42 1.31
N ILE A 203 2.08 11.21 1.23
CA ILE A 203 3.00 10.80 0.17
C ILE A 203 2.31 9.76 -0.71
N MET A 204 2.31 9.98 -2.02
CA MET A 204 1.67 9.08 -2.98
C MET A 204 2.60 8.75 -4.14
N GLY A 205 2.77 7.46 -4.46
CA GLY A 205 3.47 7.04 -5.67
C GLY A 205 2.73 7.50 -6.92
N GLY A 206 1.47 7.10 -7.06
CA GLY A 206 0.58 7.56 -8.12
C GLY A 206 -0.82 7.88 -7.62
N TYR A 207 -1.44 8.89 -8.23
CA TYR A 207 -2.82 9.30 -7.97
C TYR A 207 -3.59 9.49 -9.27
N THR A 208 -4.80 8.90 -9.31
CA THR A 208 -5.82 9.29 -10.28
C THR A 208 -7.17 9.44 -9.61
N ARG A 209 -7.93 10.47 -9.99
CA ARG A 209 -9.29 10.66 -9.46
C ARG A 209 -10.28 9.71 -10.15
N ALA A 210 -10.26 9.67 -11.47
CA ALA A 210 -11.23 8.96 -12.32
C ALA A 210 -10.60 8.23 -13.51
N GLY A 211 -9.27 8.17 -13.57
CA GLY A 211 -8.58 7.27 -14.50
C GLY A 211 -8.81 5.80 -14.18
N SER A 212 -8.38 4.95 -15.11
CA SER A 212 -8.66 3.51 -15.04
C SER A 212 -7.62 2.71 -14.26
N LEU A 213 -6.38 3.19 -14.16
CA LEU A 213 -5.26 2.38 -13.67
C LEU A 213 -4.21 3.21 -12.93
N ILE A 214 -3.77 2.70 -11.78
CA ILE A 214 -2.60 3.16 -11.03
C ILE A 214 -1.71 1.94 -10.79
N SER A 215 -0.66 1.77 -11.57
CA SER A 215 0.13 0.53 -11.56
C SER A 215 1.64 0.72 -11.42
N GLY A 216 2.30 -0.17 -10.68
CA GLY A 216 3.77 -0.26 -10.67
C GLY A 216 4.48 0.92 -9.99
N ASN A 217 3.78 1.73 -9.22
CA ASN A 217 4.37 2.85 -8.51
C ASN A 217 5.15 2.36 -7.29
N LYS A 218 6.20 3.10 -6.91
CA LYS A 218 7.05 2.77 -5.78
C LYS A 218 7.23 3.95 -4.84
N VAL A 219 7.06 3.72 -3.55
CA VAL A 219 7.44 4.69 -2.51
C VAL A 219 8.45 4.08 -1.57
N ASN A 220 9.63 4.70 -1.47
CA ASN A 220 10.71 4.28 -0.60
C ASN A 220 10.92 5.32 0.50
N VAL A 221 10.82 4.90 1.76
CA VAL A 221 11.12 5.73 2.93
C VAL A 221 12.31 5.10 3.65
N THR A 222 13.49 5.69 3.45
CA THR A 222 14.75 5.24 4.08
C THR A 222 15.20 6.19 5.20
N GLY A 223 14.60 7.37 5.27
CA GLY A 223 14.84 8.42 6.27
C GLY A 223 13.66 9.39 6.34
N GLY A 224 13.86 10.51 7.00
CA GLY A 224 12.92 11.62 7.08
C GLY A 224 11.81 11.45 8.13
N ASN A 225 11.06 12.53 8.33
CA ASN A 225 9.89 12.59 9.19
C ASN A 225 8.63 12.85 8.35
N VAL A 226 7.64 11.96 8.46
CA VAL A 226 6.37 12.01 7.73
C VAL A 226 5.24 12.66 8.57
N ASN A 227 5.55 13.14 9.78
CA ASN A 227 4.66 13.97 10.62
C ASN A 227 3.24 13.41 10.83
N GLU A 228 3.14 12.12 11.12
CA GLU A 228 1.90 11.38 11.35
C GLU A 228 0.96 11.37 10.12
N ASN A 229 1.53 11.35 8.91
CA ASN A 229 0.77 11.22 7.66
C ASN A 229 0.86 9.83 7.05
N THR A 230 -0.01 9.60 6.06
CA THR A 230 -0.13 8.33 5.36
C THR A 230 0.80 8.25 4.16
N VAL A 231 1.30 7.04 3.92
CA VAL A 231 2.08 6.70 2.72
C VAL A 231 1.30 5.74 1.82
N TYR A 232 1.12 6.13 0.56
CA TYR A 232 0.42 5.36 -0.45
C TYR A 232 1.36 4.99 -1.60
N GLY A 233 1.42 3.71 -1.98
CA GLY A 233 1.96 3.33 -3.29
C GLY A 233 1.05 3.83 -4.41
N ALA A 234 -0.26 3.70 -4.22
CA ALA A 234 -1.30 4.16 -5.13
C ALA A 234 -2.55 4.60 -4.37
N TYR A 235 -3.21 5.67 -4.85
CA TYR A 235 -4.46 6.15 -4.27
C TYR A 235 -5.45 6.65 -5.34
N THR A 236 -6.70 6.20 -5.24
CA THR A 236 -7.83 6.82 -5.94
C THR A 236 -8.94 7.18 -4.94
N GLU A 237 -9.61 8.30 -5.20
CA GLU A 237 -10.56 8.93 -4.26
C GLU A 237 -11.80 8.08 -3.96
N THR A 238 -12.53 8.45 -2.92
CA THR A 238 -13.85 7.88 -2.62
C THR A 238 -14.94 8.63 -3.41
N SER A 239 -15.96 7.93 -3.91
CA SER A 239 -16.96 8.48 -4.85
C SER A 239 -17.97 9.45 -4.21
N LEU A 240 -17.52 10.52 -3.56
CA LEU A 240 -18.40 11.55 -3.00
C LEU A 240 -18.60 12.69 -4.02
N GLY A 241 -19.45 12.44 -5.02
CA GLY A 241 -19.98 13.49 -5.91
C GLY A 241 -19.67 13.33 -7.40
N PHE A 242 -18.83 12.36 -7.79
CA PHE A 242 -18.48 12.09 -9.18
C PHE A 242 -18.69 10.62 -9.53
N ALA A 243 -19.47 10.32 -10.57
CA ALA A 243 -19.89 8.97 -10.92
C ALA A 243 -18.77 8.04 -11.45
N SER A 244 -17.62 8.61 -11.82
CA SER A 244 -16.44 7.89 -12.33
C SER A 244 -15.22 7.92 -11.39
N ALA A 245 -15.34 8.51 -10.20
CA ALA A 245 -14.21 8.60 -9.27
C ALA A 245 -14.07 7.33 -8.43
N GLY A 246 -12.82 6.93 -8.15
CA GLY A 246 -12.52 5.85 -7.20
C GLY A 246 -12.62 4.43 -7.75
N SER A 247 -12.84 4.27 -9.05
CA SER A 247 -12.95 2.95 -9.70
C SER A 247 -11.65 2.48 -10.35
N ALA A 248 -10.54 3.20 -10.18
CA ALA A 248 -9.26 2.80 -10.76
C ALA A 248 -8.79 1.47 -10.18
N ASP A 249 -8.30 0.59 -11.04
CA ASP A 249 -7.56 -0.59 -10.63
C ASP A 249 -6.21 -0.15 -10.09
N VAL A 250 -5.86 -0.60 -8.88
CA VAL A 250 -4.58 -0.30 -8.22
C VAL A 250 -3.75 -1.57 -8.18
N THR A 251 -2.75 -1.68 -9.07
CA THR A 251 -2.03 -2.95 -9.24
C THR A 251 -0.51 -2.84 -9.13
N ASN A 252 0.12 -3.85 -8.53
CA ASN A 252 1.58 -3.99 -8.51
C ASN A 252 2.35 -2.79 -7.91
N ASN A 253 1.73 -2.01 -7.03
CA ASN A 253 2.38 -0.87 -6.38
C ASN A 253 3.13 -1.33 -5.12
N GLU A 254 4.25 -0.70 -4.82
CA GLU A 254 5.14 -1.10 -3.72
C GLU A 254 5.43 0.07 -2.78
N VAL A 255 5.29 -0.16 -1.47
CA VAL A 255 5.81 0.75 -0.43
C VAL A 255 6.86 0.00 0.39
N ALA A 256 8.05 0.59 0.51
CA ALA A 256 9.14 0.06 1.30
C ALA A 256 9.57 1.08 2.37
N ILE A 257 9.47 0.71 3.63
CA ILE A 257 9.89 1.50 4.79
C ILE A 257 11.03 0.77 5.48
N SER A 258 12.20 1.41 5.48
CA SER A 258 13.42 0.89 6.11
C SER A 258 14.08 1.90 7.04
N GLY A 259 13.42 3.02 7.31
CA GLY A 259 13.90 4.10 8.17
C GLY A 259 12.87 5.21 8.28
N GLY A 260 13.28 6.33 8.86
CA GLY A 260 12.41 7.49 9.10
C GLY A 260 11.48 7.35 10.31
N SER A 261 10.60 8.34 10.49
CA SER A 261 9.64 8.41 11.60
C SER A 261 8.32 9.06 11.17
N GLY A 262 7.30 8.94 12.04
CA GLY A 262 6.05 9.69 11.86
C GLY A 262 5.17 9.17 10.72
N VAL A 263 5.25 7.88 10.37
CA VAL A 263 4.30 7.28 9.43
C VAL A 263 3.06 6.82 10.20
N ALA A 264 1.89 7.34 9.85
CA ALA A 264 0.64 6.98 10.52
C ALA A 264 0.02 5.71 9.94
N GLU A 265 -0.25 5.67 8.63
CA GLU A 265 -0.77 4.49 7.96
C GLU A 265 0.01 4.21 6.68
N VAL A 266 -0.08 2.99 6.18
CA VAL A 266 0.57 2.58 4.93
C VAL A 266 -0.36 1.75 4.07
N TYR A 267 -0.39 2.07 2.78
CA TYR A 267 -1.16 1.33 1.78
C TYR A 267 -0.26 1.05 0.57
N GLY A 268 -0.09 -0.22 0.20
CA GLY A 268 0.54 -0.57 -1.08
C GLY A 268 -0.31 -0.07 -2.24
N GLY A 269 -1.63 -0.28 -2.16
CA GLY A 269 -2.62 0.35 -3.04
C GLY A 269 -3.95 0.56 -2.32
N ARG A 270 -4.61 1.68 -2.60
CA ARG A 270 -5.93 1.99 -2.06
C ARG A 270 -6.89 2.39 -3.18
N SER A 271 -7.96 1.60 -3.35
CA SER A 271 -9.07 1.91 -4.25
C SER A 271 -10.39 2.00 -3.49
N TYR A 272 -11.41 2.62 -4.10
CA TYR A 272 -12.75 2.61 -3.54
C TYR A 272 -13.53 1.41 -4.06
N SER A 273 -13.60 1.23 -5.38
CA SER A 273 -14.33 0.12 -6.00
C SER A 273 -13.56 -0.64 -7.07
N GLY A 274 -12.37 -0.17 -7.48
CA GLY A 274 -11.52 -0.88 -8.43
C GLY A 274 -10.83 -2.09 -7.81
N LEU A 275 -10.29 -2.95 -8.67
CA LEU A 275 -9.50 -4.11 -8.26
C LEU A 275 -8.20 -3.64 -7.60
N ALA A 276 -7.83 -4.25 -6.48
CA ALA A 276 -6.49 -4.08 -5.91
C ALA A 276 -5.71 -5.40 -5.97
N GLN A 277 -4.72 -5.46 -6.86
CA GLN A 277 -4.00 -6.71 -7.14
C GLN A 277 -2.47 -6.57 -7.08
N GLY A 278 -1.80 -7.51 -6.42
CA GLY A 278 -0.33 -7.62 -6.47
C GLY A 278 0.42 -6.48 -5.79
N ASN A 279 -0.26 -5.63 -5.00
CA ASN A 279 0.38 -4.54 -4.28
C ASN A 279 1.15 -5.08 -3.08
N LYS A 280 2.19 -4.37 -2.67
CA LYS A 280 3.11 -4.83 -1.63
C LYS A 280 3.50 -3.72 -0.67
N VAL A 281 3.46 -4.03 0.63
CA VAL A 281 4.10 -3.22 1.66
C VAL A 281 5.22 -4.02 2.32
N THR A 282 6.38 -3.40 2.52
CA THR A 282 7.49 -3.94 3.32
C THR A 282 7.91 -2.95 4.39
N ILE A 283 7.92 -3.38 5.65
CA ILE A 283 8.47 -2.63 6.78
C ILE A 283 9.62 -3.46 7.36
N SER A 284 10.86 -3.01 7.15
CA SER A 284 12.07 -3.69 7.63
C SER A 284 12.72 -3.03 8.83
N ALA A 285 12.45 -1.74 9.02
CA ALA A 285 12.84 -0.93 10.16
C ALA A 285 11.96 0.33 10.18
N ALA A 286 11.89 1.00 11.34
CA ALA A 286 10.93 2.06 11.69
C ALA A 286 9.55 1.56 12.11
N SER A 287 8.77 2.51 12.65
CA SER A 287 7.46 2.27 13.24
C SER A 287 6.37 2.98 12.43
N VAL A 288 5.31 2.23 12.12
CA VAL A 288 4.03 2.77 11.63
C VAL A 288 3.06 2.78 12.79
N SER A 289 2.48 3.93 13.15
CA SER A 289 1.65 4.03 14.37
C SER A 289 0.24 3.47 14.21
N GLY A 290 -0.26 3.36 12.98
CA GLY A 290 -1.59 2.89 12.62
C GLY A 290 -1.58 1.59 11.83
N ASN A 291 -2.57 1.42 10.96
CA ASN A 291 -2.76 0.19 10.19
C ASN A 291 -1.80 0.10 9.01
N VAL A 292 -1.51 -1.13 8.60
CA VAL A 292 -0.72 -1.44 7.41
C VAL A 292 -1.54 -2.31 6.47
N TYR A 293 -1.64 -1.88 5.21
CA TYR A 293 -2.38 -2.56 4.17
C TYR A 293 -1.48 -2.86 2.97
N GLY A 294 -1.28 -4.12 2.63
CA GLY A 294 -0.75 -4.49 1.31
C GLY A 294 -1.64 -3.90 0.22
N ALA A 295 -2.96 -4.07 0.37
CA ALA A 295 -3.95 -3.26 -0.32
C ALA A 295 -5.26 -3.10 0.46
N TYR A 296 -6.01 -2.07 0.11
CA TYR A 296 -7.35 -1.78 0.61
C TYR A 296 -8.31 -1.45 -0.52
N THR A 297 -9.51 -2.05 -0.48
CA THR A 297 -10.67 -1.62 -1.27
C THR A 297 -11.90 -1.50 -0.39
N ALA A 298 -12.88 -0.68 -0.79
CA ALA A 298 -14.19 -0.69 -0.14
C ALA A 298 -15.16 -1.65 -0.83
N TYR A 299 -15.16 -1.73 -2.15
CA TYR A 299 -16.14 -2.50 -2.93
C TYR A 299 -15.51 -3.35 -4.06
N GLY A 300 -14.18 -3.40 -4.11
CA GLY A 300 -13.45 -4.18 -5.11
C GLY A 300 -12.79 -5.40 -4.49
N ASP A 301 -12.28 -6.28 -5.34
CA ASP A 301 -11.51 -7.44 -4.90
C ASP A 301 -10.10 -7.04 -4.44
N VAL A 302 -9.58 -7.78 -3.46
CA VAL A 302 -8.17 -7.72 -3.02
C VAL A 302 -7.47 -9.03 -3.32
N LEU A 303 -6.66 -9.04 -4.38
CA LEU A 303 -6.06 -10.25 -4.94
C LEU A 303 -4.53 -10.24 -4.86
N ASP A 304 -3.92 -11.32 -4.39
CA ASP A 304 -2.48 -11.58 -4.49
C ASP A 304 -1.57 -10.46 -3.92
N ASN A 305 -2.08 -9.67 -2.97
CA ASN A 305 -1.34 -8.59 -2.34
C ASN A 305 -0.45 -9.11 -1.21
N GLN A 306 0.57 -8.33 -0.84
CA GLN A 306 1.56 -8.73 0.15
C GLN A 306 1.77 -7.68 1.23
N ALA A 307 1.91 -8.14 2.47
CA ALA A 307 2.49 -7.37 3.56
C ALA A 307 3.69 -8.15 4.13
N VAL A 308 4.81 -7.46 4.32
CA VAL A 308 6.06 -8.04 4.83
C VAL A 308 6.55 -7.20 6.00
N ILE A 309 6.44 -7.73 7.22
CA ILE A 309 7.04 -7.11 8.41
C ILE A 309 8.23 -7.96 8.83
N LYS A 310 9.42 -7.36 8.83
CA LYS A 310 10.70 -8.06 9.05
C LYS A 310 11.70 -7.18 9.77
N GLY A 311 12.90 -7.71 10.02
CA GLY A 311 13.96 -6.99 10.73
C GLY A 311 13.48 -6.49 12.09
N THR A 312 13.48 -5.17 12.26
CA THR A 312 12.96 -4.48 13.46
C THR A 312 11.78 -3.57 13.12
N GLY A 313 11.05 -3.88 12.04
CA GLY A 313 9.85 -3.14 11.66
C GLY A 313 8.75 -3.27 12.70
N GLN A 314 8.07 -2.16 13.00
CA GLN A 314 6.93 -2.13 13.91
C GLN A 314 5.67 -1.64 13.19
N ALA A 315 4.56 -2.36 13.38
CA ALA A 315 3.26 -2.01 12.82
C ALA A 315 2.22 -1.88 13.94
N GLY A 316 1.63 -0.69 14.05
CA GLY A 316 0.65 -0.33 15.06
C GLY A 316 1.27 0.21 16.34
N SER A 317 0.54 1.12 17.00
CA SER A 317 0.87 1.67 18.33
C SER A 317 -0.06 1.19 19.44
N SER A 318 -1.17 0.54 19.08
CA SER A 318 -2.09 -0.14 19.99
C SER A 318 -2.61 -1.46 19.42
N ASP A 319 -3.30 -2.22 20.25
CA ASP A 319 -3.98 -3.47 19.90
C ASP A 319 -5.08 -3.32 18.83
N THR A 320 -5.59 -2.10 18.63
CA THR A 320 -6.56 -1.79 17.57
C THR A 320 -5.93 -1.60 16.20
N ASN A 321 -4.60 -1.49 16.11
CA ASN A 321 -3.89 -1.30 14.84
C ASN A 321 -3.41 -2.64 14.30
N SER A 322 -3.89 -2.99 13.11
CA SER A 322 -3.68 -4.32 12.53
C SER A 322 -2.90 -4.25 11.21
N VAL A 323 -2.38 -5.41 10.79
CA VAL A 323 -1.75 -5.60 9.48
C VAL A 323 -2.66 -6.46 8.62
N TYR A 324 -2.86 -6.04 7.37
CA TYR A 324 -3.65 -6.73 6.37
C TYR A 324 -2.83 -6.85 5.08
N ALA A 325 -2.57 -8.05 4.56
CA ALA A 325 -1.99 -8.15 3.22
C ALA A 325 -3.01 -7.75 2.14
N GLY A 326 -4.28 -8.10 2.32
CA GLY A 326 -5.41 -7.57 1.55
C GLY A 326 -6.65 -7.35 2.42
N PHE A 327 -7.26 -6.18 2.32
CA PHE A 327 -8.49 -5.81 3.02
C PHE A 327 -9.57 -5.34 2.04
N THR A 328 -10.77 -5.90 2.15
CA THR A 328 -11.97 -5.38 1.47
C THR A 328 -13.16 -5.29 2.43
N ASN A 329 -14.06 -4.32 2.21
CA ASN A 329 -15.34 -4.33 2.93
C ASN A 329 -16.32 -5.30 2.24
N ILE A 330 -16.46 -5.21 0.92
CA ILE A 330 -17.41 -5.98 0.11
C ILE A 330 -16.68 -6.33 -1.19
N GLY A 331 -15.88 -7.38 -1.14
CA GLY A 331 -15.09 -7.92 -2.25
C GLY A 331 -14.60 -9.32 -1.92
N ALA A 332 -14.09 -10.04 -2.91
CA ALA A 332 -13.29 -11.23 -2.67
C ALA A 332 -11.92 -10.85 -2.08
N ALA A 333 -11.43 -11.65 -1.13
CA ALA A 333 -10.07 -11.52 -0.61
C ALA A 333 -9.32 -12.82 -0.88
N ALA A 334 -8.47 -12.83 -1.92
CA ALA A 334 -7.87 -14.08 -2.38
C ALA A 334 -6.38 -14.02 -2.68
N GLY A 335 -5.64 -15.08 -2.32
CA GLY A 335 -4.22 -15.23 -2.65
C GLY A 335 -3.28 -14.24 -1.94
N ASN A 336 -3.77 -13.45 -0.99
CA ASN A 336 -2.95 -12.46 -0.30
C ASN A 336 -1.97 -13.15 0.66
N ILE A 337 -0.77 -12.60 0.82
CA ILE A 337 0.31 -13.22 1.60
C ILE A 337 0.88 -12.26 2.64
N LEU A 338 0.91 -12.70 3.89
CA LEU A 338 1.56 -11.99 5.00
C LEU A 338 2.82 -12.72 5.44
N TYR A 339 3.94 -11.98 5.50
CA TYR A 339 5.20 -12.46 6.05
C TYR A 339 5.54 -11.71 7.34
N ILE A 340 5.84 -12.47 8.40
CA ILE A 340 6.28 -11.95 9.70
C ILE A 340 7.60 -12.64 10.07
N GLN A 341 8.66 -11.86 10.12
CA GLN A 341 10.03 -12.39 10.16
C GLN A 341 10.88 -11.68 11.22
N ASP A 342 12.00 -12.31 11.57
CA ASP A 342 13.03 -11.73 12.44
C ASP A 342 12.50 -11.27 13.80
N SER A 343 12.64 -9.98 14.13
CA SER A 343 12.18 -9.35 15.37
C SER A 343 11.08 -8.32 15.10
N ALA A 344 10.30 -8.53 14.04
CA ALA A 344 9.13 -7.73 13.71
C ALA A 344 8.13 -7.68 14.86
N GLU A 345 7.45 -6.54 15.02
CA GLU A 345 6.40 -6.37 16.03
C GLU A 345 5.12 -5.86 15.37
N ILE A 346 4.02 -6.57 15.60
CA ILE A 346 2.67 -6.15 15.23
C ILE A 346 1.88 -5.97 16.54
N ALA A 347 1.43 -4.75 16.82
CA ALA A 347 0.77 -4.43 18.07
C ALA A 347 -0.63 -5.08 18.20
N GLY A 348 -1.41 -5.08 17.13
CA GLY A 348 -2.74 -5.70 17.08
C GLY A 348 -2.76 -7.04 16.35
N SER A 349 -3.86 -7.30 15.64
CA SER A 349 -4.07 -8.52 14.87
C SER A 349 -3.42 -8.46 13.48
N ALA A 350 -3.25 -9.64 12.88
CA ALA A 350 -2.57 -9.82 11.62
C ALA A 350 -3.38 -10.73 10.69
N PHE A 351 -3.64 -10.27 9.46
CA PHE A 351 -4.47 -10.95 8.47
C PHE A 351 -3.75 -11.03 7.13
N ALA A 352 -3.76 -12.19 6.47
CA ALA A 352 -3.36 -12.23 5.06
C ALA A 352 -4.50 -11.72 4.17
N GLY A 353 -5.70 -12.31 4.24
CA GLY A 353 -6.89 -11.77 3.57
C GLY A 353 -8.03 -11.50 4.55
N TYR A 354 -8.71 -10.36 4.40
CA TYR A 354 -9.80 -9.99 5.30
C TYR A 354 -10.97 -9.30 4.59
N GLN A 355 -12.18 -9.76 4.92
CA GLN A 355 -13.45 -9.17 4.53
C GLN A 355 -14.18 -8.62 5.77
N GLY A 356 -14.20 -7.29 5.91
CA GLY A 356 -14.65 -6.62 7.15
C GLY A 356 -16.00 -5.91 7.09
N GLY A 357 -16.60 -5.76 5.90
CA GLY A 357 -17.75 -4.89 5.66
C GLY A 357 -19.11 -5.56 5.83
N PHE A 358 -20.08 -5.17 5.00
CA PHE A 358 -21.45 -5.70 5.04
C PHE A 358 -21.53 -7.11 4.47
N ILE A 359 -22.70 -7.75 4.56
CA ILE A 359 -22.92 -9.12 4.09
C ILE A 359 -22.51 -9.24 2.62
N SER A 360 -21.48 -10.06 2.36
CA SER A 360 -21.05 -10.46 1.01
C SER A 360 -21.17 -11.98 0.87
N SER A 361 -21.44 -12.44 -0.35
CA SER A 361 -21.38 -13.86 -0.72
C SER A 361 -20.03 -14.23 -1.37
N GLU A 362 -19.06 -13.32 -1.35
CA GLU A 362 -17.73 -13.54 -1.92
C GLU A 362 -16.83 -14.28 -0.94
N THR A 363 -15.92 -15.05 -1.51
CA THR A 363 -15.04 -15.95 -0.76
C THR A 363 -13.79 -15.24 -0.27
N VAL A 364 -13.29 -15.68 0.88
CA VAL A 364 -11.96 -15.34 1.39
C VAL A 364 -11.10 -16.60 1.25
N GLU A 365 -10.28 -16.65 0.20
CA GLU A 365 -9.64 -17.92 -0.21
C GLU A 365 -8.14 -17.86 -0.51
N ARG A 366 -7.43 -18.97 -0.29
CA ARG A 366 -6.01 -19.13 -0.65
C ARG A 366 -5.07 -18.08 -0.04
N ASN A 367 -5.49 -17.40 1.03
CA ASN A 367 -4.65 -16.42 1.71
C ASN A 367 -3.66 -17.15 2.64
N GLN A 368 -2.45 -16.61 2.76
CA GLN A 368 -1.33 -17.32 3.37
C GLN A 368 -0.60 -16.44 4.38
N VAL A 369 -0.32 -16.98 5.57
CA VAL A 369 0.58 -16.36 6.55
C VAL A 369 1.81 -17.24 6.71
N PHE A 370 2.98 -16.60 6.68
CA PHE A 370 4.26 -17.22 7.02
C PHE A 370 4.93 -16.45 8.16
N MET A 371 4.95 -17.05 9.35
CA MET A 371 5.56 -16.48 10.55
C MET A 371 6.78 -17.29 10.97
N SER A 372 7.97 -16.71 10.83
CA SER A 372 9.23 -17.34 11.22
C SER A 372 9.87 -16.72 12.47
N GLY A 373 9.34 -15.59 12.94
CA GLY A 373 9.84 -14.82 14.08
C GLY A 373 8.87 -13.71 14.47
N GLY A 374 9.34 -12.75 15.26
CA GLY A 374 8.57 -11.58 15.68
C GLY A 374 7.45 -11.87 16.68
N SER A 375 6.58 -10.87 16.87
CA SER A 375 5.40 -10.96 17.73
C SER A 375 4.16 -10.34 17.11
N VAL A 376 3.01 -10.96 17.37
CA VAL A 376 1.67 -10.45 17.06
C VAL A 376 0.90 -10.32 18.36
N GLY A 377 0.46 -9.10 18.70
CA GLY A 377 -0.24 -8.82 19.94
C GLY A 377 -1.71 -9.28 19.96
N GLY A 378 -2.32 -9.44 18.79
CA GLY A 378 -3.68 -9.96 18.62
C GLY A 378 -3.73 -11.37 18.00
N ASP A 379 -4.79 -11.61 17.25
CA ASP A 379 -5.00 -12.87 16.52
C ASP A 379 -4.18 -12.91 15.23
N LEU A 380 -3.77 -14.11 14.80
CA LEU A 380 -3.12 -14.36 13.52
C LEU A 380 -4.05 -15.16 12.61
N THR A 381 -4.40 -14.59 11.46
CA THR A 381 -5.44 -15.16 10.59
C THR A 381 -4.99 -15.26 9.14
N GLY A 382 -5.12 -16.45 8.54
CA GLY A 382 -4.92 -16.67 7.10
C GLY A 382 -5.97 -15.93 6.28
N GLY A 383 -7.22 -16.37 6.39
CA GLY A 383 -8.39 -15.69 5.80
C GLY A 383 -9.46 -15.42 6.85
N GLY A 384 -9.97 -14.19 6.93
CA GLY A 384 -11.01 -13.79 7.87
C GLY A 384 -12.22 -13.13 7.20
N SER A 385 -13.43 -13.51 7.63
CA SER A 385 -14.70 -12.92 7.18
C SER A 385 -15.64 -12.65 8.35
N ASN A 386 -16.04 -11.39 8.54
CA ASN A 386 -17.00 -11.07 9.60
C ASN A 386 -18.46 -11.24 9.16
N ASN A 387 -18.77 -11.26 7.87
CA ASN A 387 -20.14 -11.08 7.41
C ASN A 387 -20.45 -11.87 6.13
N GLY A 388 -20.41 -13.20 6.19
CA GLY A 388 -21.05 -14.08 5.20
C GLY A 388 -20.14 -14.64 4.10
N GLY A 389 -18.91 -14.17 3.97
CA GLY A 389 -17.93 -14.82 3.10
C GLY A 389 -17.46 -16.17 3.65
N GLU A 390 -17.50 -17.20 2.81
CA GLU A 390 -16.87 -18.50 3.10
C GLU A 390 -15.35 -18.35 3.17
N THR A 391 -14.71 -19.05 4.10
CA THR A 391 -13.24 -19.11 4.18
C THR A 391 -12.75 -20.44 3.64
N LEU A 392 -12.03 -20.40 2.52
CA LEU A 392 -11.68 -21.60 1.77
C LEU A 392 -10.17 -21.70 1.50
N ASN A 393 -9.57 -22.86 1.78
CA ASN A 393 -8.18 -23.14 1.39
C ASN A 393 -7.14 -22.10 1.89
N ASN A 394 -7.40 -21.44 3.00
CA ASN A 394 -6.45 -20.52 3.60
C ASN A 394 -5.40 -21.29 4.42
N TYR A 395 -4.20 -20.72 4.51
CA TYR A 395 -3.03 -21.40 5.07
C TYR A 395 -2.29 -20.51 6.07
N VAL A 396 -1.89 -21.09 7.19
CA VAL A 396 -0.99 -20.42 8.15
C VAL A 396 0.15 -21.36 8.50
N GLU A 397 1.39 -20.88 8.37
CA GLU A 397 2.60 -21.55 8.83
C GLU A 397 3.30 -20.72 9.91
N ILE A 398 3.55 -21.34 11.06
CA ILE A 398 4.32 -20.76 12.16
C ILE A 398 5.53 -21.65 12.43
N THR A 399 6.73 -21.15 12.17
CA THR A 399 7.99 -21.84 12.52
C THR A 399 8.71 -21.19 13.70
N GLY A 400 8.26 -20.00 14.14
CA GLY A 400 8.86 -19.26 15.25
C GLY A 400 8.06 -18.00 15.60
N GLY A 401 8.48 -17.30 16.65
CA GLY A 401 7.83 -16.08 17.14
C GLY A 401 6.71 -16.32 18.16
N THR A 402 5.97 -15.26 18.50
CA THR A 402 4.90 -15.26 19.51
C THR A 402 3.60 -14.69 18.97
N VAL A 403 2.48 -15.39 19.17
CA VAL A 403 1.13 -14.87 18.95
C VAL A 403 0.40 -14.82 20.29
N SER A 404 0.00 -13.63 20.72
CA SER A 404 -0.70 -13.45 22.00
C SER A 404 -2.19 -13.81 21.93
N GLY A 405 -2.79 -13.74 20.75
CA GLY A 405 -4.16 -14.18 20.48
C GLY A 405 -4.24 -15.65 20.04
N ASN A 406 -5.33 -15.93 19.32
CA ASN A 406 -5.58 -17.20 18.66
C ASN A 406 -4.97 -17.22 17.27
N VAL A 407 -4.86 -18.43 16.70
CA VAL A 407 -4.45 -18.63 15.32
C VAL A 407 -5.57 -19.31 14.55
N TYR A 408 -5.98 -18.69 13.44
CA TYR A 408 -7.01 -19.21 12.54
C TYR A 408 -6.42 -19.34 11.13
N SER A 409 -6.47 -20.52 10.50
CA SER A 409 -6.18 -20.55 9.06
C SER A 409 -7.34 -20.00 8.25
N GLY A 410 -8.57 -20.38 8.60
CA GLY A 410 -9.80 -19.71 8.14
C GLY A 410 -10.69 -19.34 9.33
N PHE A 411 -11.19 -18.10 9.35
CA PHE A 411 -12.16 -17.60 10.32
C PHE A 411 -13.38 -17.02 9.60
N THR A 412 -14.58 -17.46 9.96
CA THR A 412 -15.81 -16.80 9.54
C THR A 412 -16.83 -16.70 10.67
N ASP A 413 -17.50 -15.56 10.77
CA ASP A 413 -18.57 -15.40 11.77
C ASP A 413 -19.86 -16.09 11.32
N SER A 414 -20.21 -15.95 10.03
CA SER A 414 -21.56 -16.23 9.53
C SER A 414 -21.65 -17.17 8.32
N ALA A 415 -20.55 -17.81 7.91
CA ALA A 415 -20.49 -18.73 6.77
C ALA A 415 -19.74 -20.03 7.11
N ASP A 416 -19.32 -20.78 6.09
CA ASP A 416 -18.55 -22.01 6.26
C ASP A 416 -17.04 -21.78 6.19
N ALA A 417 -16.29 -22.49 7.03
CA ALA A 417 -14.83 -22.58 7.02
C ALA A 417 -14.42 -23.94 6.46
N LEU A 418 -13.89 -23.97 5.24
CA LEU A 418 -13.68 -25.18 4.45
C LEU A 418 -12.21 -25.33 4.04
N GLU A 419 -11.66 -26.54 4.19
CA GLU A 419 -10.35 -26.93 3.62
C GLU A 419 -9.16 -26.06 4.07
N ASN A 420 -9.28 -25.34 5.19
CA ASN A 420 -8.20 -24.48 5.67
C ASN A 420 -7.14 -25.31 6.41
N THR A 421 -5.87 -24.89 6.33
CA THR A 421 -4.73 -25.67 6.85
C THR A 421 -3.82 -24.83 7.74
N LEU A 422 -3.69 -25.23 9.01
CA LEU A 422 -2.78 -24.66 10.00
C LEU A 422 -1.56 -25.58 10.20
N THR A 423 -0.36 -25.04 10.06
CA THR A 423 0.91 -25.72 10.39
C THR A 423 1.68 -24.93 11.45
N VAL A 424 1.99 -25.57 12.57
CA VAL A 424 2.79 -24.99 13.65
C VAL A 424 3.99 -25.91 13.93
N ALA A 425 5.18 -25.44 13.53
CA ALA A 425 6.46 -26.12 13.67
C ALA A 425 7.42 -25.43 14.64
N GLY A 426 6.95 -24.43 15.38
CA GLY A 426 7.70 -23.74 16.43
C GLY A 426 6.92 -22.57 17.02
N GLY A 427 7.59 -21.77 17.85
CA GLY A 427 7.01 -20.57 18.45
C GLY A 427 6.10 -20.82 19.66
N ARG A 428 5.46 -19.74 20.11
CA ARG A 428 4.52 -19.71 21.23
C ARG A 428 3.21 -19.04 20.79
N VAL A 429 2.10 -19.75 20.96
CA VAL A 429 0.75 -19.21 20.84
C VAL A 429 0.13 -19.21 22.23
N GLU A 430 -0.39 -18.07 22.68
CA GLU A 430 -1.03 -17.99 24.00
C GLU A 430 -2.49 -18.46 23.97
N GLY A 431 -3.19 -18.21 22.86
CA GLY A 431 -4.55 -18.66 22.61
C GLY A 431 -4.65 -20.08 22.04
N SER A 432 -5.75 -20.30 21.30
CA SER A 432 -6.08 -21.58 20.66
C SER A 432 -5.61 -21.65 19.20
N LEU A 433 -5.48 -22.88 18.70
CA LEU A 433 -5.16 -23.19 17.31
C LEU A 433 -6.40 -23.72 16.59
N PHE A 434 -6.73 -23.14 15.44
CA PHE A 434 -7.84 -23.55 14.60
C PHE A 434 -7.40 -23.75 13.15
N GLY A 435 -7.55 -24.98 12.62
CA GLY A 435 -7.46 -25.21 11.18
C GLY A 435 -8.55 -24.42 10.46
N GLY A 436 -9.80 -24.52 10.93
CA GLY A 436 -10.90 -23.64 10.53
C GLY A 436 -11.84 -23.34 11.69
N TYR A 437 -12.41 -22.12 11.69
CA TYR A 437 -13.35 -21.66 12.69
C TYR A 437 -14.58 -21.03 12.04
N SER A 438 -15.78 -21.47 12.45
CA SER A 438 -17.04 -20.84 12.08
C SER A 438 -17.95 -20.61 13.29
N ASN A 439 -18.37 -19.36 13.54
CA ASN A 439 -19.22 -19.04 14.69
C ASN A 439 -20.68 -19.51 14.51
N THR A 440 -21.25 -19.41 13.30
CA THR A 440 -22.64 -19.84 13.05
C THR A 440 -22.84 -20.82 11.91
N GLY A 441 -21.80 -21.15 11.14
CA GLY A 441 -21.83 -22.13 10.06
C GLY A 441 -21.15 -23.44 10.45
N THR A 442 -20.53 -24.08 9.46
CA THR A 442 -19.75 -25.31 9.61
C THR A 442 -18.24 -25.07 9.47
N ALA A 443 -17.43 -25.93 10.06
CA ALA A 443 -15.99 -25.95 9.89
C ALA A 443 -15.56 -27.35 9.43
N ASN A 444 -15.61 -27.61 8.12
CA ASN A 444 -15.41 -28.95 7.55
C ASN A 444 -14.08 -29.07 6.80
N GLU A 445 -13.52 -30.28 6.82
CA GLU A 445 -12.32 -30.67 6.05
C GLU A 445 -11.08 -29.82 6.34
N ASN A 446 -11.04 -29.17 7.49
CA ASN A 446 -9.91 -28.35 7.92
C ASN A 446 -8.82 -29.22 8.57
N LYS A 447 -7.58 -28.75 8.47
CA LYS A 447 -6.39 -29.48 8.90
C LYS A 447 -5.55 -28.67 9.87
N LEU A 448 -5.08 -29.32 10.92
CA LEU A 448 -4.10 -28.80 11.86
C LEU A 448 -2.92 -29.77 11.97
N THR A 449 -1.71 -29.29 11.74
CA THR A 449 -0.47 -29.96 12.09
C THR A 449 0.30 -29.14 13.13
N PHE A 450 0.54 -29.71 14.30
CA PHE A 450 1.30 -29.07 15.38
C PHE A 450 2.47 -29.98 15.77
N SER A 451 3.66 -29.69 15.25
CA SER A 451 4.86 -30.54 15.38
C SER A 451 5.88 -30.04 16.40
N ALA A 452 5.84 -28.76 16.76
CA ALA A 452 6.69 -28.17 17.80
C ALA A 452 6.17 -26.79 18.22
N GLY A 453 6.57 -26.32 19.39
CA GLY A 453 6.11 -25.06 19.99
C GLY A 453 5.12 -25.29 21.12
N THR A 454 4.53 -24.20 21.64
CA THR A 454 3.54 -24.24 22.72
C THR A 454 2.25 -23.55 22.31
N ALA A 455 1.10 -24.14 22.62
CA ALA A 455 -0.21 -23.49 22.53
C ALA A 455 -0.85 -23.46 23.93
N GLY A 456 -1.24 -22.26 24.38
CA GLY A 456 -1.69 -22.02 25.75
C GLY A 456 -3.14 -22.42 26.03
N SER A 457 -3.93 -22.69 25.00
CA SER A 457 -5.33 -23.11 25.09
C SER A 457 -5.58 -24.38 24.27
N ASP A 458 -6.63 -24.43 23.47
CA ASP A 458 -7.06 -25.65 22.77
C ASP A 458 -6.52 -25.73 21.34
N ALA A 459 -6.63 -26.91 20.73
CA ALA A 459 -6.25 -27.19 19.35
C ALA A 459 -7.35 -27.96 18.61
N TYR A 460 -7.86 -27.40 17.52
CA TYR A 460 -8.93 -27.99 16.72
C TYR A 460 -8.54 -28.04 15.24
N GLY A 461 -8.77 -29.18 14.58
CA GLY A 461 -8.76 -29.25 13.12
C GLY A 461 -9.86 -28.34 12.55
N GLY A 462 -11.10 -28.50 13.04
CA GLY A 462 -12.21 -27.57 12.79
C GLY A 462 -13.04 -27.33 14.05
N TYR A 463 -13.49 -26.09 14.24
CA TYR A 463 -14.39 -25.71 15.34
C TYR A 463 -15.57 -24.92 14.79
N ALA A 464 -16.79 -25.36 15.05
CA ALA A 464 -17.96 -24.62 14.61
C ALA A 464 -19.22 -24.85 15.41
N ARG A 465 -20.24 -24.03 15.16
CA ARG A 465 -21.53 -24.20 15.83
C ARG A 465 -22.42 -25.25 15.17
N GLU A 466 -22.54 -25.27 13.84
CA GLU A 466 -23.56 -26.07 13.14
C GLU A 466 -23.00 -27.33 12.46
N GLY A 467 -21.68 -27.58 12.52
CA GLY A 467 -21.07 -28.84 12.08
C GLY A 467 -19.54 -28.77 11.96
N ALA A 468 -18.84 -29.86 12.26
CA ALA A 468 -17.39 -29.94 12.13
C ALA A 468 -16.99 -31.33 11.63
N ASP A 469 -17.16 -31.58 10.34
CA ASP A 469 -16.99 -32.88 9.71
C ASP A 469 -15.66 -33.00 8.95
N GLY A 470 -15.09 -34.20 8.93
CA GLY A 470 -13.92 -34.54 8.10
C GLY A 470 -12.63 -33.80 8.46
N ASN A 471 -12.54 -33.22 9.66
CA ASN A 471 -11.36 -32.45 10.07
C ASN A 471 -10.24 -33.35 10.60
N GLU A 472 -9.00 -32.92 10.39
CA GLU A 472 -7.80 -33.64 10.80
C GLU A 472 -6.93 -32.77 11.73
N ALA A 473 -6.56 -33.31 12.89
CA ALA A 473 -5.56 -32.73 13.79
C ALA A 473 -4.42 -33.72 14.03
N VAL A 474 -3.18 -33.30 13.80
CA VAL A 474 -1.98 -34.10 14.01
C VAL A 474 -1.03 -33.34 14.94
N LEU A 475 -0.86 -33.86 16.15
CA LEU A 475 0.12 -33.41 17.13
C LEU A 475 1.30 -34.38 17.09
N SER A 476 2.50 -33.87 16.82
CA SER A 476 3.72 -34.68 16.69
C SER A 476 4.98 -33.95 17.17
N GLY A 477 6.14 -34.58 17.03
CA GLY A 477 7.42 -34.01 17.41
C GLY A 477 7.51 -33.72 18.90
N THR A 478 7.56 -32.44 19.23
CA THR A 478 7.71 -31.93 20.62
C THR A 478 6.69 -30.83 20.91
N SER A 479 5.53 -30.86 20.27
CA SER A 479 4.45 -29.90 20.51
C SER A 479 3.93 -30.01 21.95
N VAL A 480 3.69 -28.88 22.62
CA VAL A 480 3.05 -28.85 23.94
C VAL A 480 1.75 -28.06 23.86
N LEU A 481 0.65 -28.73 24.19
CA LEU A 481 -0.69 -28.14 24.26
C LEU A 481 -1.18 -28.13 25.70
N GLU A 482 -1.49 -26.94 26.22
CA GLU A 482 -1.98 -26.79 27.59
C GLU A 482 -3.47 -27.17 27.75
N GLY A 483 -4.26 -27.05 26.69
CA GLY A 483 -5.69 -27.36 26.68
C GLY A 483 -6.05 -28.67 25.96
N ASN A 484 -7.24 -28.70 25.38
CA ASN A 484 -7.84 -29.85 24.74
C ASN A 484 -7.44 -29.96 23.27
N ALA A 485 -7.34 -31.18 22.75
CA ALA A 485 -7.13 -31.45 21.33
C ALA A 485 -8.33 -32.19 20.73
N ALA A 486 -8.84 -31.72 19.59
CA ALA A 486 -9.79 -32.49 18.80
C ALA A 486 -9.60 -32.37 17.28
N GLY A 487 -9.94 -33.44 16.56
CA GLY A 487 -10.02 -33.39 15.09
C GLY A 487 -11.07 -32.38 14.66
N GLY A 488 -12.30 -32.49 15.17
CA GLY A 488 -13.39 -31.53 14.96
C GLY A 488 -14.25 -31.32 16.21
N SER A 489 -14.76 -30.11 16.43
CA SER A 489 -15.67 -29.79 17.53
C SER A 489 -16.90 -29.04 17.03
N SER A 490 -18.09 -29.53 17.39
CA SER A 490 -19.36 -28.88 17.05
C SER A 490 -20.23 -28.54 18.26
N ALA A 491 -20.83 -27.35 18.31
CA ALA A 491 -21.74 -27.01 19.39
C ALA A 491 -23.13 -27.67 19.24
N ARG A 492 -23.68 -27.72 18.02
CA ARG A 492 -25.06 -28.13 17.74
C ARG A 492 -25.22 -29.10 16.55
N GLY A 493 -24.14 -29.27 15.79
CA GLY A 493 -24.14 -29.98 14.53
C GLY A 493 -23.64 -31.42 14.62
N GLU A 494 -23.38 -31.99 13.45
CA GLU A 494 -22.64 -33.23 13.32
C GLU A 494 -21.14 -32.97 13.53
N ALA A 495 -20.45 -33.89 14.20
CA ALA A 495 -18.99 -33.99 14.13
C ALA A 495 -18.66 -35.42 13.71
N SER A 496 -18.37 -35.60 12.43
CA SER A 496 -18.29 -36.90 11.79
C SER A 496 -17.06 -37.07 10.92
N GLY A 497 -16.44 -38.24 11.01
CA GLY A 497 -15.26 -38.56 10.21
C GLY A 497 -14.02 -37.75 10.57
N ASN A 498 -13.97 -37.15 11.75
CA ASN A 498 -12.82 -36.39 12.23
C ASN A 498 -11.72 -37.31 12.77
N SER A 499 -10.47 -36.88 12.66
CA SER A 499 -9.33 -37.63 13.19
C SER A 499 -8.40 -36.76 14.03
N LEU A 500 -8.02 -37.28 15.20
CA LEU A 500 -6.91 -36.77 16.01
C LEU A 500 -5.80 -37.81 16.06
N THR A 501 -4.58 -37.42 15.70
CA THR A 501 -3.36 -38.21 15.90
C THR A 501 -2.43 -37.49 16.84
N ILE A 502 -2.07 -38.13 17.95
CA ILE A 502 -1.00 -37.70 18.86
C ILE A 502 0.11 -38.73 18.72
N LYS A 503 1.35 -38.30 18.46
CA LYS A 503 2.47 -39.23 18.30
C LYS A 503 3.78 -38.60 18.75
N GLU A 504 4.83 -39.42 18.77
CA GLU A 504 6.18 -39.01 19.15
C GLU A 504 6.21 -38.45 20.59
N ASN A 505 6.78 -37.26 20.84
CA ASN A 505 6.90 -36.68 22.18
C ASN A 505 5.95 -35.49 22.38
N SER A 506 4.82 -35.47 21.68
CA SER A 506 3.79 -34.44 21.89
C SER A 506 3.11 -34.60 23.24
N GLU A 507 2.82 -33.46 23.87
CA GLU A 507 2.09 -33.39 25.14
C GLU A 507 0.75 -32.68 24.94
N VAL A 508 -0.33 -33.32 25.38
CA VAL A 508 -1.67 -32.72 25.53
C VAL A 508 -2.05 -32.81 27.00
N LYS A 509 -2.28 -31.67 27.64
CA LYS A 509 -2.60 -31.63 29.08
C LYS A 509 -4.10 -31.70 29.38
N GLY A 510 -4.94 -31.32 28.41
CA GLY A 510 -6.40 -31.47 28.49
C GLY A 510 -6.90 -32.79 27.90
N ASP A 511 -8.16 -32.79 27.48
CA ASP A 511 -8.82 -33.92 26.86
C ASP A 511 -8.42 -34.07 25.38
N ALA A 512 -8.44 -35.31 24.88
CA ALA A 512 -8.13 -35.62 23.49
C ALA A 512 -9.28 -36.41 22.86
N ALA A 513 -9.81 -35.91 21.72
CA ALA A 513 -10.94 -36.52 21.03
C ALA A 513 -10.74 -36.57 19.50
N GLY A 514 -11.20 -37.64 18.85
CA GLY A 514 -11.28 -37.64 17.38
C GLY A 514 -12.24 -36.55 16.89
N GLY A 515 -13.39 -36.41 17.57
CA GLY A 515 -14.28 -35.27 17.47
C GLY A 515 -15.23 -35.21 18.66
N ASP A 516 -15.74 -34.02 18.98
CA ASP A 516 -16.61 -33.74 20.13
C ASP A 516 -17.83 -32.90 19.73
N VAL A 517 -18.95 -33.09 20.45
CA VAL A 517 -20.20 -32.35 20.25
C VAL A 517 -20.89 -32.04 21.57
N TYR A 518 -21.34 -30.79 21.73
CA TYR A 518 -22.17 -30.41 22.89
C TYR A 518 -23.64 -30.87 22.76
N MET A 519 -24.30 -30.59 21.63
CA MET A 519 -25.65 -31.05 21.33
C MET A 519 -25.79 -31.51 19.87
N GLY A 520 -25.66 -32.79 19.57
CA GLY A 520 -25.76 -33.25 18.18
C GLY A 520 -25.33 -34.69 17.99
N THR A 521 -24.83 -35.01 16.80
CA THR A 521 -24.43 -36.38 16.42
C THR A 521 -22.92 -36.50 16.28
N ILE A 522 -22.36 -37.51 16.94
CA ILE A 522 -20.94 -37.89 16.85
C ILE A 522 -20.89 -39.22 16.11
N SER A 523 -20.14 -39.31 15.00
CA SER A 523 -19.99 -40.58 14.29
C SER A 523 -18.64 -40.72 13.59
N LYS A 524 -18.12 -41.95 13.44
CA LYS A 524 -16.92 -42.27 12.63
C LYS A 524 -15.65 -41.47 12.98
N ASN A 525 -15.54 -40.90 14.17
CA ASN A 525 -14.35 -40.18 14.60
C ASN A 525 -13.27 -41.15 15.10
N ILE A 526 -12.00 -40.81 14.86
CA ILE A 526 -10.84 -41.64 15.18
C ILE A 526 -9.86 -40.85 16.05
N ILE A 527 -9.37 -41.48 17.11
CA ILE A 527 -8.22 -40.99 17.87
C ILE A 527 -7.11 -42.04 17.83
N THR A 528 -5.89 -41.61 17.54
CA THR A 528 -4.66 -42.43 17.56
C THR A 528 -3.66 -41.77 18.50
N ILE A 529 -3.11 -42.52 19.46
CA ILE A 529 -2.11 -42.07 20.46
C ILE A 529 -0.93 -43.03 20.47
#